data_AF-A0A9P0KZ09-F1
#
_entry.id   AF-A0A9P0KZ09-F1
#
_cell.length_a   1.000
_cell.length_b   1.000
_cell.length_c   1.000
_cell.angle_alpha   90.00
_cell.angle_beta   90.00
_cell.angle_gamma   90.00
#
_symmetry.space_group_name_H-M   'P 1'
#
loop_
_entity.id
_entity.type
_entity.pdbx_description
1 polymer ?
#
loop_
_entity_poly.entity_id
_entity_poly.type
_entity_poly.pdbx_seq_one_letter_code
_entity_poly.pdbx_strand_id
1 'polypeptide(L)'
;MADDSSVKPGLFTSIFFEIITSPLNLALVLLIVFLVYKIIKSRQSDEPVREQIPELPKMKKRDFTVEELRKYDGNQEDGRILVAVNGNIYDVTRGKRFYGPGGPYAAFGGKDASRGLATFSVSAAGEGYDDLSDLSTVEMDSVREWESQFKGEFYLFMLTNR
;
A
#
# COMPACT_ATOMS: atom_id res chain seq x y z
N MET A 1 68.56 -16.28 25.83
CA MET A 1 67.47 -16.74 26.72
C MET A 1 66.18 -16.24 26.10
N ALA A 2 65.19 -17.12 25.95
CA ALA A 2 64.08 -17.01 25.00
C ALA A 2 63.14 -15.80 25.17
N ASP A 3 62.58 -15.43 24.03
CA ASP A 3 61.43 -14.56 23.75
C ASP A 3 60.18 -14.99 24.54
N ASP A 4 59.52 -14.05 25.21
CA ASP A 4 58.16 -14.20 25.72
C ASP A 4 57.33 -12.97 25.34
N SER A 5 57.12 -12.77 24.05
CA SER A 5 56.05 -11.92 23.56
C SER A 5 54.70 -12.62 23.77
N SER A 6 54.15 -12.52 24.98
CA SER A 6 52.80 -12.97 25.29
C SER A 6 51.79 -12.14 24.47
N VAL A 7 51.37 -12.66 23.32
CA VAL A 7 50.30 -12.05 22.50
C VAL A 7 49.00 -12.17 23.29
N LYS A 8 48.52 -11.06 23.85
CA LYS A 8 47.20 -11.00 24.48
C LYS A 8 46.16 -11.25 23.38
N PRO A 9 45.35 -12.31 23.44
CA PRO A 9 44.27 -12.53 22.49
C PRO A 9 43.39 -11.27 22.49
N GLY A 10 43.16 -10.71 21.31
CA GLY A 10 42.35 -9.50 21.17
C GLY A 10 41.00 -9.71 21.84
N LEU A 11 40.48 -8.67 22.50
CA LEU A 11 39.25 -8.71 23.30
C LEU A 11 38.06 -9.36 22.55
N PHE A 12 38.03 -9.21 21.22
CA PHE A 12 37.08 -9.89 20.34
C PHE A 12 37.26 -11.42 20.33
N THR A 13 38.49 -11.93 20.21
CA THR A 13 38.77 -13.38 20.17
C THR A 13 38.39 -14.09 21.47
N SER A 14 38.65 -13.47 22.64
CA SER A 14 38.23 -14.02 23.93
C SER A 14 36.70 -14.10 24.05
N ILE A 15 35.99 -13.05 23.60
CA ILE A 15 34.52 -13.05 23.57
C ILE A 15 33.99 -14.13 22.60
N PHE A 16 34.59 -14.27 21.41
CA PHE A 16 34.18 -15.30 20.45
C PHE A 16 34.38 -16.73 21.00
N PHE A 17 35.50 -17.03 21.66
CA PHE A 17 35.72 -18.37 22.25
C PHE A 17 34.79 -18.65 23.44
N GLU A 18 34.50 -17.67 24.31
CA GLU A 18 33.53 -17.83 25.42
C GLU A 18 32.09 -18.05 24.93
N ILE A 19 31.70 -17.35 23.85
CA ILE A 19 30.39 -17.52 23.21
C ILE A 19 30.27 -18.90 22.56
N ILE A 20 31.34 -19.43 21.96
CA ILE A 20 31.33 -20.71 21.24
C ILE A 20 31.43 -21.92 22.18
N THR A 21 32.08 -21.77 23.34
CA THR A 21 32.34 -22.89 24.26
C THR A 21 31.12 -23.27 25.10
N SER A 22 30.19 -22.34 25.34
CA SER A 22 28.97 -22.62 26.09
C SER A 22 27.86 -23.16 25.16
N PRO A 23 27.35 -24.39 25.41
CA PRO A 23 26.29 -24.97 24.57
C PRO A 23 25.00 -24.14 24.58
N LEU A 24 24.75 -23.37 25.64
CA LEU A 24 23.61 -22.47 25.76
C LEU A 24 23.73 -21.26 24.81
N ASN A 25 24.93 -20.67 24.72
CA ASN A 25 25.17 -19.51 23.86
C ASN A 25 25.06 -19.90 22.38
N LEU A 26 25.55 -21.09 22.01
CA LEU A 26 25.42 -21.62 20.66
C LEU A 26 23.94 -21.85 20.31
N ALA A 27 23.13 -22.38 21.24
CA ALA A 27 21.69 -22.52 21.05
C ALA A 27 20.98 -21.16 20.89
N LEU A 28 21.37 -20.15 21.67
CA LEU A 28 20.84 -18.78 21.55
C LEU A 28 21.20 -18.15 20.20
N VAL A 29 22.45 -18.31 19.74
CA VAL A 29 22.88 -17.81 18.42
C VAL A 29 22.10 -18.49 17.31
N LEU A 30 21.92 -19.81 17.36
CA LEU A 30 21.10 -20.54 16.38
C LEU A 30 19.64 -20.07 16.40
N LEU A 31 19.08 -19.82 17.58
CA LEU A 31 17.72 -19.30 17.72
C LEU A 31 17.62 -17.88 17.14
N ILE A 32 18.57 -17.00 17.41
CA ILE A 32 18.61 -15.64 16.86
C ILE A 32 18.72 -15.70 15.33
N VAL A 33 19.63 -16.52 14.79
CA VAL A 33 19.79 -16.72 13.34
C VAL A 33 18.51 -17.28 12.74
N PHE A 34 17.85 -18.24 13.39
CA PHE A 34 16.58 -18.80 12.95
C PHE A 34 15.45 -17.76 12.97
N LEU A 35 15.34 -16.96 14.03
CA LEU A 35 14.33 -15.90 14.13
C LEU A 35 14.58 -14.80 13.10
N VAL A 36 15.82 -14.39 12.90
CA VAL A 36 16.22 -13.43 11.85
C VAL A 36 15.92 -13.98 10.47
N TYR A 37 16.29 -15.24 10.20
CA TYR A 37 15.93 -15.93 8.96
C TYR A 37 14.42 -16.00 8.76
N LYS A 38 13.65 -16.32 9.81
CA LYS A 38 12.19 -16.37 9.75
C LYS A 38 11.59 -14.99 9.48
N ILE A 39 12.13 -13.92 10.07
CA ILE A 39 11.69 -12.54 9.83
C ILE A 39 11.98 -12.11 8.39
N ILE A 40 13.19 -12.39 7.89
CA ILE A 40 13.59 -12.06 6.52
C ILE A 40 12.76 -12.86 5.51
N LYS A 41 12.60 -14.16 5.73
CA LYS A 41 11.82 -15.05 4.85
C LYS A 41 10.31 -14.78 4.92
N SER A 42 9.78 -14.45 6.09
CA SER A 42 8.38 -14.01 6.24
C SER A 42 8.10 -12.75 5.44
N ARG A 43 9.04 -11.80 5.39
CA ARG A 43 8.93 -10.61 4.54
C ARG A 43 9.00 -10.91 3.04
N GLN A 44 9.66 -12.01 2.64
CA GLN A 44 9.79 -12.41 1.24
C GLN A 44 8.67 -13.34 0.76
N SER A 45 7.95 -14.01 1.66
CA SER A 45 6.86 -14.93 1.30
C SER A 45 5.57 -14.21 0.90
N ASP A 46 5.50 -12.91 1.18
CA ASP A 46 4.44 -12.00 0.73
C ASP A 46 4.92 -11.11 -0.43
N GLU A 47 5.72 -11.62 -1.37
CA GLU A 47 5.71 -11.05 -2.71
C GLU A 47 4.38 -11.50 -3.35
N PRO A 48 3.33 -10.65 -3.41
CA PRO A 48 2.25 -10.95 -4.31
C PRO A 48 2.90 -11.11 -5.68
N VAL A 49 2.61 -12.22 -6.37
CA VAL A 49 2.86 -12.33 -7.81
C VAL A 49 2.47 -10.98 -8.39
N ARG A 50 3.46 -10.18 -8.80
CA ARG A 50 3.21 -8.99 -9.59
C ARG A 50 2.66 -9.55 -10.88
N GLU A 51 1.35 -9.79 -10.92
CA GLU A 51 0.62 -9.82 -12.16
C GLU A 51 1.14 -8.59 -12.90
N GLN A 52 1.77 -8.83 -14.04
CA GLN A 52 2.15 -7.77 -14.94
C GLN A 52 0.81 -7.19 -15.39
N ILE A 53 0.23 -6.30 -14.58
CA ILE A 53 -0.96 -5.55 -14.95
C ILE A 53 -0.49 -4.84 -16.21
N PRO A 54 -1.02 -5.21 -17.40
CA PRO A 54 -0.60 -4.56 -18.63
C PRO A 54 -0.74 -3.06 -18.38
N GLU A 55 0.36 -2.32 -18.53
CA GLU A 55 0.36 -0.89 -18.29
C GLU A 55 -0.67 -0.29 -19.23
N LEU A 56 -1.87 -0.05 -18.71
CA LEU A 56 -2.97 0.40 -19.52
C LEU A 56 -2.55 1.75 -20.09
N PRO A 57 -2.71 1.96 -21.41
CA PRO A 57 -2.34 3.23 -22.01
C PRO A 57 -3.02 4.34 -21.23
N LYS A 58 -2.22 5.35 -20.84
CA LYS A 58 -2.69 6.53 -20.11
C LYS A 58 -3.91 7.08 -20.84
N MET A 59 -5.06 7.12 -20.16
CA MET A 59 -6.28 7.61 -20.79
C MET A 59 -6.09 9.05 -21.24
N LYS A 60 -6.71 9.39 -22.38
CA LYS A 60 -6.78 10.77 -22.85
C LYS A 60 -7.55 11.62 -21.85
N LYS A 61 -7.13 12.88 -21.69
CA LYS A 61 -7.80 13.87 -20.86
C LYS A 61 -9.25 14.06 -21.29
N ARG A 62 -10.19 13.58 -20.47
CA ARG A 62 -11.62 13.76 -20.63
C ARG A 62 -12.30 13.85 -19.27
N ASP A 63 -13.36 14.63 -19.21
CA ASP A 63 -14.25 14.65 -18.06
C ASP A 63 -15.13 13.38 -18.09
N PHE A 64 -15.60 12.97 -16.91
CA PHE A 64 -16.55 11.88 -16.77
C PHE A 64 -17.80 12.37 -16.06
N THR A 65 -18.95 11.83 -16.47
CA THR A 65 -20.15 11.84 -15.64
C THR A 65 -20.10 10.70 -14.63
N VAL A 66 -20.97 10.73 -13.62
CA VAL A 66 -21.06 9.66 -12.62
C VAL A 66 -21.40 8.31 -13.27
N GLU A 67 -22.27 8.31 -14.28
CA GLU A 67 -22.68 7.12 -15.03
C GLU A 67 -21.55 6.57 -15.90
N GLU A 68 -20.68 7.45 -16.42
CA GLU A 68 -19.49 7.02 -17.15
C GLU A 68 -18.45 6.43 -16.21
N LEU A 69 -18.26 7.02 -15.02
CA LEU A 69 -17.33 6.53 -14.02
C LEU A 69 -17.70 5.12 -13.52
N ARG A 70 -19.00 4.85 -13.32
CA ARG A 70 -19.53 3.54 -12.87
C ARG A 70 -19.13 2.37 -13.75
N LYS A 71 -18.76 2.60 -15.01
CA LYS A 71 -18.31 1.54 -15.94
C LYS A 71 -16.91 1.02 -15.63
N TYR A 72 -16.18 1.68 -14.73
CA TYR A 72 -14.79 1.38 -14.40
C TYR A 72 -14.64 0.88 -12.96
N ASP A 73 -15.36 -0.20 -12.63
CA ASP A 73 -15.32 -0.89 -11.34
C ASP A 73 -14.35 -2.08 -11.33
N GLY A 74 -13.75 -2.40 -12.48
CA GLY A 74 -12.80 -3.51 -12.65
C GLY A 74 -13.43 -4.85 -13.04
N ASN A 75 -14.75 -4.90 -13.28
CA ASN A 75 -15.45 -6.10 -13.77
C ASN A 75 -15.45 -6.23 -15.30
N GLN A 76 -15.14 -5.16 -16.03
CA GLN A 76 -15.10 -5.16 -17.49
C GLN A 76 -13.85 -5.87 -18.05
N GLU A 77 -13.85 -6.16 -19.36
CA GLU A 77 -12.75 -6.89 -20.01
C GLU A 77 -11.38 -6.20 -19.88
N ASP A 78 -11.33 -4.87 -19.85
CA ASP A 78 -10.06 -4.12 -19.65
C ASP A 78 -9.59 -4.11 -18.19
N GLY A 79 -10.46 -4.49 -17.25
CA GLY A 79 -10.20 -4.56 -15.81
C GLY A 79 -9.81 -3.23 -15.16
N ARG A 80 -10.02 -2.09 -15.82
CA ARG A 80 -9.62 -0.77 -15.34
C ARG A 80 -10.49 -0.32 -14.18
N ILE A 81 -9.88 0.28 -13.16
CA ILE A 81 -10.61 0.77 -11.98
C ILE A 81 -10.34 2.25 -11.83
N LEU A 82 -11.40 3.06 -11.86
CA LEU A 82 -11.34 4.49 -11.62
C LEU A 82 -12.06 4.82 -10.32
N VAL A 83 -11.53 5.78 -9.56
CA VAL A 83 -12.15 6.28 -8.33
C VAL A 83 -12.15 7.79 -8.37
N ALA A 84 -13.26 8.40 -7.97
CA ALA A 84 -13.31 9.84 -7.77
C ALA A 84 -13.06 10.21 -6.30
N VAL A 85 -12.27 11.27 -6.09
CA VAL A 85 -11.99 11.87 -4.79
C VAL A 85 -11.95 13.38 -4.97
N ASN A 86 -12.79 14.09 -4.23
CA ASN A 86 -12.97 15.55 -4.26
C ASN A 86 -13.19 16.09 -5.68
N GLY A 87 -14.05 15.41 -6.46
CA GLY A 87 -14.30 15.77 -7.85
C GLY A 87 -13.13 15.48 -8.81
N ASN A 88 -12.08 14.79 -8.40
CA ASN A 88 -10.97 14.38 -9.27
C ASN A 88 -10.97 12.87 -9.45
N ILE A 89 -10.64 12.38 -10.65
CA ILE A 89 -10.67 10.97 -11.04
C ILE A 89 -9.26 10.43 -11.12
N TYR A 90 -9.05 9.30 -10.45
CA TYR A 90 -7.78 8.62 -10.32
C TYR A 90 -7.89 7.20 -10.87
N ASP A 91 -6.90 6.79 -11.66
CA ASP A 91 -6.78 5.41 -12.13
C ASP A 91 -6.08 4.59 -11.05
N VAL A 92 -6.85 3.74 -10.37
CA VAL A 92 -6.38 2.87 -9.28
C VAL A 92 -6.21 1.43 -9.74
N THR A 93 -6.12 1.17 -11.05
CA THR A 93 -6.03 -0.19 -11.59
C THR A 93 -4.81 -0.93 -11.04
N ARG A 94 -3.70 -0.25 -10.75
CA ARG A 94 -2.53 -0.84 -10.08
C ARG A 94 -2.85 -1.38 -8.67
N GLY A 95 -3.86 -0.81 -8.03
CA GLY A 95 -4.41 -1.22 -6.75
C GLY A 95 -5.57 -2.22 -6.85
N LYS A 96 -5.71 -2.98 -7.94
CA LYS A 96 -6.83 -3.92 -8.18
C LYS A 96 -7.13 -4.86 -7.01
N ARG A 97 -6.12 -5.31 -6.26
CA ARG A 97 -6.33 -6.14 -5.05
C ARG A 97 -7.15 -5.44 -3.95
N PHE A 98 -7.18 -4.11 -3.95
CA PHE A 98 -7.90 -3.30 -2.97
C PHE A 98 -9.22 -2.78 -3.53
N TYR A 99 -9.18 -2.17 -4.71
CA TYR A 99 -10.31 -1.47 -5.31
C TYR A 99 -11.09 -2.30 -6.33
N GLY A 100 -10.55 -3.44 -6.76
CA GLY A 100 -11.21 -4.33 -7.70
C GLY A 100 -12.17 -5.29 -7.02
N PRO A 101 -12.88 -6.11 -7.83
CA PRO A 101 -13.90 -7.04 -7.33
C PRO A 101 -13.35 -7.98 -6.25
N GLY A 102 -14.04 -8.04 -5.10
CA GLY A 102 -13.63 -8.85 -3.94
C GLY A 102 -12.58 -8.20 -3.03
N GLY A 103 -12.05 -7.02 -3.38
CA GLY A 103 -11.15 -6.25 -2.52
C GLY A 103 -11.88 -5.53 -1.38
N PRO A 104 -11.17 -5.16 -0.29
CA PRO A 104 -11.75 -4.46 0.86
C PRO A 104 -12.32 -3.07 0.52
N TYR A 105 -11.87 -2.45 -0.57
CA TYR A 105 -12.30 -1.14 -1.03
C TYR A 105 -13.03 -1.21 -2.38
N ALA A 106 -13.54 -2.39 -2.76
CA ALA A 106 -14.26 -2.61 -4.01
C ALA A 106 -15.46 -1.66 -4.18
N ALA A 107 -16.09 -1.23 -3.09
CA ALA A 107 -17.23 -0.31 -3.14
C ALA A 107 -16.90 1.08 -3.70
N PHE A 108 -15.61 1.46 -3.73
CA PHE A 108 -15.16 2.72 -4.30
C PHE A 108 -14.91 2.63 -5.82
N GLY A 109 -14.69 1.43 -6.36
CA GLY A 109 -14.47 1.22 -7.78
C GLY A 109 -15.64 1.77 -8.61
N GLY A 110 -15.32 2.67 -9.54
CA GLY A 110 -16.31 3.33 -10.41
C GLY A 110 -17.19 4.37 -9.71
N LYS A 111 -16.85 4.83 -8.51
CA LYS A 111 -17.68 5.76 -7.73
C LYS A 111 -16.88 6.94 -7.15
N ASP A 112 -17.61 7.93 -6.64
CA ASP A 112 -17.04 8.97 -5.79
C ASP A 112 -16.87 8.43 -4.36
N ALA A 113 -15.62 8.31 -3.95
CA ALA A 113 -15.22 7.82 -2.65
C ALA A 113 -15.08 8.93 -1.62
N SER A 114 -15.28 10.21 -1.97
CA SER A 114 -14.99 11.36 -1.11
C SER A 114 -15.59 11.24 0.28
N ARG A 115 -16.90 11.02 0.39
CA ARG A 115 -17.57 10.86 1.68
C ARG A 115 -17.16 9.59 2.41
N GLY A 116 -16.95 8.49 1.70
CA GLY A 116 -16.46 7.26 2.30
C GLY A 116 -15.07 7.42 2.92
N LEU A 117 -14.21 8.21 2.28
CA LEU A 117 -12.89 8.56 2.79
C LEU A 117 -12.96 9.57 3.94
N ALA A 118 -13.88 10.53 3.87
CA ALA A 118 -14.12 11.51 4.92
C ALA A 118 -14.60 10.86 6.24
N THR A 119 -15.52 9.90 6.11
CA THR A 119 -16.21 9.24 7.23
C THR A 119 -15.60 7.89 7.61
N PHE A 120 -14.51 7.48 6.95
CA PHE A 120 -13.87 6.17 7.10
C PHE A 120 -14.84 4.99 6.92
N SER A 121 -15.78 5.12 5.99
CA SER A 121 -16.85 4.16 5.75
C SER A 121 -16.92 3.74 4.28
N VAL A 122 -16.64 2.47 4.01
CA VAL A 122 -16.68 1.90 2.65
C VAL A 122 -18.12 1.84 2.10
N SER A 123 -19.12 1.77 2.98
CA SER A 123 -20.54 1.77 2.58
C SER A 123 -21.10 3.17 2.29
N ALA A 124 -20.36 4.24 2.65
CA ALA A 124 -20.78 5.62 2.40
C ALA A 124 -20.38 6.10 0.98
N ALA A 125 -19.85 5.21 0.14
CA ALA A 125 -19.65 5.50 -1.28
C ALA A 125 -21.01 5.76 -1.95
N GLY A 126 -21.27 7.02 -2.28
CA GLY A 126 -22.51 7.44 -2.91
C GLY A 126 -22.71 6.76 -4.27
N GLU A 127 -23.96 6.50 -4.62
CA GLU A 127 -24.25 6.04 -5.99
C GLU A 127 -24.18 7.20 -6.99
N GLY A 128 -24.53 8.42 -6.56
CA GLY A 128 -24.62 9.62 -7.40
C GLY A 128 -23.51 10.63 -7.16
N TYR A 129 -23.70 11.83 -7.71
CA TYR A 129 -22.95 13.01 -7.30
C TYR A 129 -23.24 13.28 -5.82
N ASP A 130 -22.19 13.50 -5.04
CA ASP A 130 -22.28 13.71 -3.60
C ASP A 130 -21.90 15.15 -3.26
N ASP A 131 -22.83 15.89 -2.67
CA ASP A 131 -22.56 17.23 -2.18
C ASP A 131 -21.85 17.15 -0.83
N LEU A 132 -20.60 17.56 -0.78
CA LEU A 132 -19.74 17.50 0.40
C LEU A 132 -19.86 18.75 1.29
N SER A 133 -20.82 19.64 1.02
CA SER A 133 -21.04 20.88 1.78
C SER A 133 -21.45 20.66 3.24
N ASP A 134 -21.94 19.46 3.56
CA ASP A 134 -22.35 19.03 4.89
C ASP A 134 -21.21 18.46 5.75
N LEU A 135 -20.03 18.24 5.17
CA LEU A 135 -18.87 17.72 5.90
C LEU A 135 -18.28 18.77 6.85
N SER A 136 -17.87 18.32 8.03
CA SER A 136 -17.11 19.14 8.97
C SER A 136 -15.71 19.47 8.44
N THR A 137 -15.03 20.43 9.08
CA THR A 137 -13.66 20.82 8.70
C THR A 137 -12.69 19.64 8.80
N VAL A 138 -12.83 18.79 9.82
CA VAL A 138 -11.96 17.62 10.05
C VAL A 138 -12.19 16.54 8.97
N GLU A 139 -13.44 16.32 8.59
CA GLU A 139 -13.80 15.39 7.51
C GLU A 139 -13.26 15.90 6.16
N MET A 140 -13.41 17.19 5.89
CA MET A 140 -12.90 17.80 4.67
C MET A 140 -11.37 17.79 4.61
N ASP A 141 -10.67 18.01 5.73
CA ASP A 141 -9.21 17.88 5.78
C ASP A 141 -8.77 16.44 5.53
N SER A 142 -9.54 15.45 6.00
CA SER A 142 -9.30 14.04 5.68
C SER A 142 -9.45 13.77 4.18
N VAL A 143 -10.47 14.33 3.53
CA VAL A 143 -10.65 14.23 2.06
C VAL A 143 -9.46 14.81 1.31
N ARG A 144 -8.95 15.98 1.73
CA ARG A 144 -7.80 16.64 1.09
C ARG A 144 -6.50 15.85 1.26
N GLU A 145 -6.31 15.24 2.43
CA GLU A 145 -5.16 14.38 2.67
C GLU A 145 -5.21 13.15 1.76
N TRP A 146 -6.36 12.49 1.66
CA TRP A 146 -6.57 11.42 0.69
C TRP A 146 -6.32 11.90 -0.74
N GLU A 147 -6.90 13.03 -1.13
CA GLU A 147 -6.65 13.63 -2.44
C GLU A 147 -5.13 13.75 -2.69
N SER A 148 -4.37 14.31 -1.75
CA SER A 148 -2.90 14.42 -1.83
C SER A 148 -2.19 13.08 -2.06
N GLN A 149 -2.64 12.00 -1.40
CA GLN A 149 -2.06 10.66 -1.57
C GLN A 149 -2.32 10.10 -2.97
N PHE A 150 -3.54 10.27 -3.48
CA PHE A 150 -3.91 9.83 -4.84
C PHE A 150 -3.21 10.66 -5.92
N LYS A 151 -3.01 11.95 -5.66
CA LYS A 151 -2.24 12.90 -6.47
C LYS A 151 -0.77 12.49 -6.62
N GLY A 152 -0.16 11.92 -5.59
CA GLY A 152 1.22 11.45 -5.64
C GLY A 152 1.46 10.32 -6.65
N GLU A 153 0.43 9.52 -6.95
CA GLU A 153 0.58 8.30 -7.75
C GLU A 153 -0.07 8.39 -9.16
N PHE A 154 -1.26 8.99 -9.34
CA PHE A 154 -1.96 8.95 -10.65
C PHE A 154 -2.92 10.12 -10.89
N TYR A 155 -2.43 11.31 -11.23
CA TYR A 155 -3.33 12.36 -11.73
C TYR A 155 -3.86 12.02 -13.12
N LEU A 156 -5.19 11.86 -13.23
CA LEU A 156 -5.90 11.83 -14.50
C LEU A 156 -6.79 13.08 -14.66
N PHE A 157 -8.07 13.18 -14.24
CA PHE A 157 -8.97 14.30 -14.66
C PHE A 157 -9.98 14.79 -13.61
N MET A 158 -10.89 15.73 -13.95
CA MET A 158 -11.97 16.26 -13.08
C MET A 158 -13.33 15.61 -13.43
N LEU A 159 -14.18 15.39 -12.42
CA LEU A 159 -15.60 15.08 -12.56
C LEU A 159 -16.38 16.35 -12.93
N THR A 160 -17.30 16.22 -13.87
CA THR A 160 -18.17 17.32 -14.29
C THR A 160 -19.63 17.00 -13.97
N ASN A 161 -20.36 17.99 -13.47
CA ASN A 161 -21.77 17.91 -13.13
C ASN A 161 -22.58 18.45 -14.32
N ARG A 162 -22.76 17.65 -15.37
CA ARG A 162 -23.53 18.02 -16.56
C ARG A 162 -24.76 17.14 -16.72
#